data_AF-A0A2M7JPZ8-F1
#
_entry.id   AF-A0A2M7JPZ8-F1
#
_cell.length_a   1.000
_cell.length_b   1.000
_cell.length_c   1.000
_cell.angle_alpha   90.00
_cell.angle_beta   90.00
_cell.angle_gamma   90.00
#
_symmetry.space_group_name_H-M   'P 1'
#
loop_
_entity.id
_entity.type
_entity.pdbx_description
1 polymer ?
#
loop_
_entity_poly.entity_id
_entity_poly.type
_entity_poly.pdbx_seq_one_letter_code
_entity_poly.pdbx_strand_id
1 'polypeptide(L)'
;MGGRIVNRDRLERLAAEKRFIPGIYNYCDRWCEHCPQTSRCLNFSISEEEFSDPEARDIRNEAFWNKLSGILAETLELLRESAKKWGIELETLVSMDDIENIKTKDVAVEKHLLCRAAKRYSELVEDWFRGRETLLFETAAAAREGVNLEEAFEVIRWYQYFICAKVMRAVRGRIEEEEERCDEFASDSDGSAKIALIAMDRSIAAWAVIRHYITDGAKGVIDVIAFLDGLRQAVEKAFSSARSFIRPGFDKIDLNG
;
A
#
# COMPACT_ATOMS: atom_id res chain seq x y z
N MET A 1 23.67 10.24 -28.07
CA MET A 1 23.95 11.16 -26.94
C MET A 1 22.75 11.06 -25.99
N GLY A 2 22.76 10.06 -25.10
CA GLY A 2 21.70 9.92 -24.09
C GLY A 2 22.11 10.72 -22.86
N GLY A 3 21.47 11.86 -22.63
CA GLY A 3 21.59 12.55 -21.35
C GLY A 3 21.09 11.61 -20.25
N ARG A 4 21.81 11.52 -19.13
CA ARG A 4 21.38 10.70 -17.98
C ARG A 4 19.98 11.17 -17.56
N ILE A 5 19.02 10.25 -17.61
CA ILE A 5 17.61 10.53 -17.31
C ILE A 5 17.41 10.80 -15.80
N VAL A 6 18.35 10.34 -14.97
CA VAL A 6 18.36 10.45 -13.51
C VAL A 6 19.66 11.09 -13.03
N ASN A 7 19.59 11.94 -12.01
CA ASN A 7 20.74 12.66 -11.45
C ASN A 7 21.28 11.97 -10.17
N ARG A 8 22.26 11.06 -10.33
CA ARG A 8 22.88 10.30 -9.20
C ARG A 8 23.38 11.19 -8.07
N ASP A 9 24.16 12.22 -8.38
CA ASP A 9 24.75 13.12 -7.37
C ASP A 9 23.67 13.80 -6.51
N ARG A 10 22.51 14.11 -7.12
CA ARG A 10 21.39 14.69 -6.39
C ARG A 10 20.67 13.64 -5.53
N LEU A 11 20.47 12.42 -6.03
CA LEU A 11 19.90 11.32 -5.25
C LEU A 11 20.75 11.03 -4.00
N GLU A 12 22.07 10.99 -4.14
CA GLU A 12 22.99 10.81 -3.01
C GLU A 12 22.88 11.95 -2.00
N ARG A 13 22.80 13.20 -2.46
CA ARG A 13 22.59 14.36 -1.58
C ARG A 13 21.27 14.28 -0.82
N LEU A 14 20.17 13.97 -1.51
CA LEU A 14 18.84 13.83 -0.89
C LEU A 14 18.84 12.68 0.14
N ALA A 15 19.43 11.53 -0.20
CA ALA A 15 19.52 10.39 0.71
C ALA A 15 20.30 10.70 2.00
N ALA A 16 21.23 11.66 1.96
CA ALA A 16 21.99 12.10 3.12
C ALA A 16 21.27 13.13 4.01
N GLU A 17 20.10 13.65 3.60
CA GLU A 17 19.39 14.68 4.36
C GLU A 17 18.72 14.12 5.63
N LYS A 18 19.08 14.68 6.79
CA LYS A 18 18.57 14.25 8.10
C LYS A 18 17.07 14.48 8.33
N ARG A 19 16.40 15.28 7.50
CA ARG A 19 14.95 15.53 7.64
C ARG A 19 14.10 14.30 7.30
N PHE A 20 14.63 13.40 6.49
CA PHE A 20 13.91 12.20 6.05
C PHE A 20 13.90 11.14 7.14
N ILE A 21 12.75 10.50 7.31
CA ILE A 21 12.60 9.38 8.25
C ILE A 21 12.88 8.08 7.51
N PRO A 22 13.89 7.28 7.91
CA PRO A 22 14.13 5.97 7.32
C PRO A 22 12.91 5.06 7.44
N GLY A 23 12.56 4.38 6.35
CA GLY A 23 11.46 3.40 6.35
C GLY A 23 10.04 3.97 6.46
N ILE A 24 9.84 5.30 6.42
CA ILE A 24 8.51 5.94 6.47
C ILE A 24 7.55 5.41 5.40
N TYR A 25 8.09 4.97 4.26
CA TYR A 25 7.33 4.44 3.14
C TYR A 25 7.01 2.93 3.27
N ASN A 26 7.51 2.21 4.27
CA ASN A 26 7.33 0.75 4.38
C ASN A 26 5.87 0.39 4.75
N TYR A 27 5.26 1.16 5.65
CA TYR A 27 3.92 0.90 6.19
C TYR A 27 2.96 2.09 6.02
N CYS A 28 3.12 2.83 4.92
CA CYS A 28 2.19 3.89 4.52
C CYS A 28 1.06 3.34 3.62
N ASP A 29 0.00 4.13 3.45
CA ASP A 29 -1.13 3.86 2.54
C ASP A 29 -0.90 4.33 1.10
N ARG A 30 0.27 4.93 0.82
CA ARG A 30 0.65 5.52 -0.48
C ARG A 30 -0.28 6.65 -0.95
N TRP A 31 -1.13 7.18 -0.08
CA TRP A 31 -2.02 8.29 -0.42
C TRP A 31 -1.30 9.63 -0.20
N CYS A 32 -0.33 9.90 -1.08
CA CYS A 32 0.62 10.99 -0.90
C CYS A 32 -0.04 12.38 -0.84
N GLU A 33 -1.14 12.56 -1.58
CA GLU A 33 -1.94 13.79 -1.64
C GLU A 33 -2.58 14.14 -0.28
N HIS A 34 -2.82 13.13 0.57
CA HIS A 34 -3.39 13.28 1.91
C HIS A 34 -2.36 12.99 3.02
N CYS A 35 -1.09 12.77 2.66
CA CYS A 35 -0.08 12.32 3.61
C CYS A 35 0.51 13.51 4.39
N PRO A 36 0.40 13.54 5.73
CA PRO A 36 0.95 14.63 6.55
C PRO A 36 2.49 14.59 6.67
N GLN A 37 3.14 13.55 6.12
CA GLN A 37 4.58 13.33 6.26
C GLN A 37 5.37 13.51 4.95
N THR A 38 4.77 14.10 3.91
CA THR A 38 5.42 14.31 2.60
C THR A 38 6.76 15.05 2.72
N SER A 39 6.83 16.07 3.59
CA SER A 39 8.06 16.85 3.85
C SER A 39 9.21 16.05 4.49
N ARG A 40 8.92 14.84 5.00
CA ARG A 40 9.85 13.92 5.66
C ARG A 40 9.98 12.59 4.92
N CYS A 41 9.41 12.48 3.72
CA CYS A 41 9.44 11.28 2.89
C CYS A 41 10.40 11.45 1.71
N LEU A 42 11.50 10.70 1.71
CA LEU A 42 12.46 10.69 0.61
C LEU A 42 11.80 10.23 -0.70
N ASN A 43 11.00 9.16 -0.66
CA ASN A 43 10.31 8.66 -1.86
C ASN A 43 9.39 9.69 -2.49
N PHE A 44 8.68 10.49 -1.67
CA PHE A 44 7.84 11.57 -2.19
C PHE A 44 8.69 12.68 -2.82
N SER A 45 9.78 13.07 -2.17
CA SER A 45 10.69 14.10 -2.69
C SER A 45 11.32 13.69 -4.02
N ILE A 46 11.76 12.43 -4.14
CA ILE A 46 12.28 11.87 -5.40
C ILE A 46 11.17 11.84 -6.47
N SER A 47 9.97 11.38 -6.13
CA SER A 47 8.85 11.29 -7.09
C SER A 47 8.44 12.64 -7.64
N GLU A 48 8.34 13.67 -6.79
CA GLU A 48 7.98 15.03 -7.22
C GLU A 48 9.03 15.62 -8.17
N GLU A 49 10.31 15.27 -7.98
CA GLU A 49 11.39 15.71 -8.83
C GLU A 49 11.44 14.97 -10.17
N GLU A 50 11.35 13.64 -10.14
CA GLU A 50 11.48 12.81 -11.34
C GLU A 50 10.26 12.94 -12.26
N PHE A 51 9.09 13.25 -11.70
CA PHE A 51 7.85 13.42 -12.42
C PHE A 51 7.31 14.85 -12.32
N SER A 52 8.16 15.88 -12.24
CA SER A 52 7.68 17.28 -12.17
C SER A 52 6.90 17.72 -13.42
N ASP A 53 7.15 17.05 -14.56
CA ASP A 53 6.47 17.29 -15.82
C ASP A 53 5.12 16.53 -15.88
N PRO A 54 3.98 17.22 -16.09
CA PRO A 54 2.67 16.58 -16.27
C PRO A 54 2.64 15.52 -17.37
N GLU A 55 3.40 15.69 -18.47
CA GLU A 55 3.44 14.69 -19.55
C GLU A 55 4.13 13.40 -19.11
N ALA A 56 5.13 13.52 -18.25
CA ALA A 56 5.79 12.37 -17.63
C ALA A 56 4.93 11.68 -16.56
N ARG A 57 3.76 12.26 -16.17
CA ARG A 57 2.79 11.65 -15.24
C ARG A 57 1.65 10.89 -15.94
N ASP A 58 1.41 11.11 -17.24
CA ASP A 58 0.33 10.42 -17.97
C ASP A 58 0.82 9.08 -18.53
N ILE A 59 0.30 7.97 -17.99
CA ILE A 59 0.62 6.60 -18.43
C ILE A 59 0.34 6.33 -19.92
N ARG A 60 -0.48 7.16 -20.57
CA ARG A 60 -0.79 7.06 -22.00
C ARG A 60 0.22 7.80 -22.87
N ASN A 61 1.08 8.62 -22.28
CA ASN A 61 2.10 9.40 -22.98
C ASN A 61 3.41 8.59 -23.08
N GLU A 62 4.08 8.68 -24.23
CA GLU A 62 5.39 8.06 -24.44
C GLU A 62 6.45 8.61 -23.47
N ALA A 63 6.38 9.89 -23.10
CA ALA A 63 7.29 10.54 -22.17
C ALA A 63 7.33 9.84 -20.81
N PHE A 64 6.17 9.38 -20.30
CA PHE A 64 6.07 8.57 -19.09
C PHE A 64 6.90 7.29 -19.21
N TRP A 65 6.71 6.53 -20.31
CA TRP A 65 7.39 5.25 -20.51
C TRP A 65 8.90 5.41 -20.73
N ASN A 66 9.30 6.45 -21.47
CA ASN A 66 10.71 6.79 -21.65
C ASN A 66 11.38 7.15 -20.31
N LYS A 67 10.69 7.92 -19.46
CA LYS A 67 11.18 8.27 -18.12
C LYS A 67 11.28 7.03 -17.22
N LEU A 68 10.22 6.21 -17.16
CA LEU A 68 10.19 4.99 -16.35
C LEU A 68 11.31 4.01 -16.76
N SER A 69 11.50 3.81 -18.07
CA SER A 69 12.57 2.98 -18.62
C SER A 69 13.95 3.51 -18.20
N GLY A 70 14.17 4.82 -18.27
CA GLY A 70 15.39 5.47 -17.81
C GLY A 70 15.67 5.28 -16.33
N ILE A 71 14.67 5.46 -15.46
CA ILE A 71 14.80 5.23 -14.02
C ILE A 71 15.15 3.76 -13.71
N LEU A 72 14.48 2.82 -14.39
CA LEU A 72 14.74 1.40 -14.21
C LEU A 72 16.17 1.01 -14.64
N ALA A 73 16.61 1.50 -15.81
CA ALA A 73 17.96 1.26 -16.31
C ALA A 73 19.02 1.79 -15.33
N GLU A 74 18.84 3.01 -14.82
CA GLU A 74 19.75 3.61 -13.84
C GLU A 74 19.79 2.80 -12.53
N THR A 75 18.61 2.39 -12.04
CA THR A 75 18.49 1.59 -10.82
C THR A 75 19.21 0.24 -10.98
N LEU A 76 19.09 -0.40 -12.14
CA LEU A 76 19.77 -1.66 -12.43
C LEU A 76 21.30 -1.49 -12.47
N GLU A 77 21.80 -0.39 -13.02
CA GLU A 77 23.23 -0.08 -12.99
C GLU A 77 23.73 0.11 -11.55
N LEU A 78 23.01 0.88 -10.72
CA LEU A 78 23.34 1.08 -9.31
C LEU A 78 23.37 -0.25 -8.53
N LEU A 79 22.42 -1.15 -8.80
CA LEU A 79 22.39 -2.48 -8.20
C LEU A 79 23.61 -3.32 -8.61
N ARG A 80 23.99 -3.32 -9.89
CA ARG A 80 25.18 -4.04 -10.39
C ARG A 80 26.48 -3.50 -9.78
N GLU A 81 26.60 -2.18 -9.71
CA GLU A 81 27.75 -1.51 -9.06
C GLU A 81 27.85 -1.89 -7.58
N SER A 82 26.72 -1.87 -6.87
CA SER A 82 26.65 -2.24 -5.45
C SER A 82 26.95 -3.72 -5.22
N ALA A 83 26.39 -4.62 -6.03
CA ALA A 83 26.65 -6.05 -5.96
C ALA A 83 28.14 -6.35 -6.16
N LYS A 84 28.77 -5.75 -7.19
CA LYS A 84 30.21 -5.85 -7.43
C LYS A 84 31.03 -5.36 -6.24
N LYS A 85 30.64 -4.23 -5.63
CA LYS A 85 31.31 -3.67 -4.44
C LYS A 85 31.21 -4.60 -3.23
N TRP A 86 30.11 -5.33 -3.09
CA TRP A 86 29.89 -6.29 -2.01
C TRP A 86 30.39 -7.70 -2.33
N GLY A 87 30.97 -7.92 -3.52
CA GLY A 87 31.44 -9.24 -3.95
C GLY A 87 30.30 -10.23 -4.24
N ILE A 88 29.11 -9.73 -4.57
CA ILE A 88 27.92 -10.51 -4.88
C ILE A 88 27.81 -10.66 -6.42
N GLU A 89 27.65 -11.90 -6.88
CA GLU A 89 27.36 -12.20 -8.29
C GLU A 89 25.84 -12.33 -8.49
N LEU A 90 25.24 -11.41 -9.25
CA LEU A 90 23.78 -11.28 -9.40
C LEU A 90 23.19 -12.43 -10.22
N GLU A 91 23.91 -12.90 -11.23
CA GLU A 91 23.47 -13.89 -12.20
C GLU A 91 23.39 -15.32 -11.61
N THR A 92 24.09 -15.56 -10.50
CA THR A 92 24.17 -16.87 -9.83
C THR A 92 23.53 -16.87 -8.44
N LEU A 93 22.93 -15.74 -8.05
CA LEU A 93 22.41 -15.48 -6.70
C LEU A 93 21.17 -16.31 -6.35
N VAL A 94 20.39 -16.69 -7.37
CA VAL A 94 19.12 -17.41 -7.20
C VAL A 94 19.23 -18.80 -7.82
N SER A 95 19.01 -19.83 -7.01
CA SER A 95 18.96 -21.22 -7.48
C SER A 95 17.58 -21.59 -8.03
N MET A 96 17.49 -22.73 -8.73
CA MET A 96 16.19 -23.27 -9.15
C MET A 96 15.29 -23.59 -7.94
N ASP A 97 15.89 -24.08 -6.85
CA ASP A 97 15.20 -24.40 -5.61
C ASP A 97 14.62 -23.13 -4.96
N ASP A 98 15.34 -22.00 -5.00
CA ASP A 98 14.83 -20.71 -4.51
C ASP A 98 13.61 -20.25 -5.31
N ILE A 99 13.64 -20.38 -6.64
CA ILE A 99 12.51 -20.03 -7.51
C ILE A 99 11.29 -20.91 -7.20
N GLU A 100 11.51 -22.22 -7.01
CA GLU A 100 10.43 -23.15 -6.66
C GLU A 100 9.86 -22.87 -5.27
N ASN A 101 10.71 -22.51 -4.30
CA ASN A 101 10.28 -22.10 -2.97
C ASN A 101 9.42 -20.84 -3.03
N ILE A 102 9.85 -19.79 -3.76
CA ILE A 102 9.06 -18.57 -3.98
C ILE A 102 7.69 -18.91 -4.56
N LYS A 103 7.64 -19.71 -5.64
CA LYS A 103 6.36 -20.12 -6.26
C LYS A 103 5.46 -20.89 -5.27
N THR A 104 6.03 -21.73 -4.44
CA THR A 104 5.28 -22.49 -3.43
C THR A 104 4.65 -21.55 -2.41
N LYS A 105 5.40 -20.55 -1.94
CA LYS A 105 4.91 -19.49 -1.05
C LYS A 105 3.82 -18.66 -1.69
N ASP A 106 3.99 -18.28 -2.96
CA ASP A 106 2.97 -17.53 -3.73
C ASP A 106 1.63 -18.29 -3.73
N VAL A 107 1.67 -19.59 -4.06
CA VAL A 107 0.48 -20.46 -4.07
C VAL A 107 -0.13 -20.60 -2.67
N ALA A 108 0.68 -20.67 -1.62
CA ALA A 108 0.20 -20.73 -0.24
C ALA A 108 -0.53 -19.44 0.15
N VAL A 109 0.03 -18.27 -0.20
CA VAL A 109 -0.58 -16.95 0.04
C VAL A 109 -1.91 -16.82 -0.70
N GLU A 110 -1.97 -17.23 -1.97
CA GLU A 110 -3.21 -17.19 -2.77
C GLU A 110 -4.33 -18.05 -2.18
N LYS A 111 -3.99 -19.21 -1.62
CA LYS A 111 -4.95 -20.13 -1.00
C LYS A 111 -5.36 -19.71 0.41
N HIS A 112 -4.59 -18.85 1.07
CA HIS A 112 -4.84 -18.42 2.44
C HIS A 112 -6.21 -17.76 2.59
N LEU A 113 -6.95 -18.11 3.65
CA LEU A 113 -8.32 -17.66 3.86
C LEU A 113 -8.45 -16.13 3.95
N LEU A 114 -7.53 -15.46 4.64
CA LEU A 114 -7.53 -14.00 4.75
C LEU A 114 -7.30 -13.32 3.39
N CYS A 115 -6.42 -13.86 2.55
CA CYS A 115 -6.13 -13.31 1.22
C CYS A 115 -7.34 -13.44 0.30
N ARG A 116 -7.99 -14.62 0.31
CA ARG A 116 -9.23 -14.84 -0.47
C ARG A 116 -10.36 -13.94 0.01
N ALA A 117 -10.52 -13.76 1.31
CA ALA A 117 -11.51 -12.84 1.87
C ALA A 117 -11.22 -11.37 1.52
N ALA A 118 -9.95 -10.94 1.58
CA ALA A 118 -9.56 -9.58 1.18
C ALA A 118 -9.76 -9.33 -0.32
N LYS A 119 -9.49 -10.33 -1.17
CA LYS A 119 -9.82 -10.28 -2.60
C LYS A 119 -11.34 -10.18 -2.80
N ARG A 120 -12.12 -10.98 -2.07
CA ARG A 120 -13.58 -10.92 -2.14
C ARG A 120 -14.13 -9.55 -1.74
N TYR A 121 -13.54 -8.87 -0.76
CA TYR A 121 -13.92 -7.49 -0.44
C TYR A 121 -13.76 -6.56 -1.66
N SER A 122 -12.64 -6.66 -2.39
CA SER A 122 -12.41 -5.82 -3.59
C SER A 122 -13.45 -6.05 -4.68
N GLU A 123 -13.95 -7.28 -4.82
CA GLU A 123 -15.05 -7.64 -5.75
C GLU A 123 -16.39 -7.08 -5.27
N LEU A 124 -16.69 -7.19 -3.97
CA LEU A 124 -17.94 -6.63 -3.39
C LEU A 124 -18.02 -5.12 -3.60
N VAL A 125 -16.91 -4.40 -3.42
CA VAL A 125 -16.81 -2.97 -3.70
C VAL A 125 -17.10 -2.69 -5.18
N GLU A 126 -16.45 -3.45 -6.08
CA GLU A 126 -16.63 -3.28 -7.53
C GLU A 126 -18.07 -3.52 -7.98
N ASP A 127 -18.68 -4.61 -7.51
CA ASP A 127 -20.07 -4.95 -7.78
C ASP A 127 -21.03 -3.84 -7.28
N TRP A 128 -20.76 -3.29 -6.10
CA TRP A 128 -21.58 -2.21 -5.52
C TRP A 128 -21.53 -0.93 -6.36
N PHE A 129 -20.34 -0.50 -6.79
CA PHE A 129 -20.19 0.70 -7.60
C PHE A 129 -20.72 0.52 -9.03
N ARG A 130 -20.54 -0.66 -9.64
CA ARG A 130 -21.07 -0.94 -11.00
C ARG A 130 -22.59 -0.84 -11.04
N GLY A 131 -23.27 -1.21 -9.96
CA GLY A 131 -24.72 -1.13 -9.87
C GLY A 131 -25.31 0.28 -9.74
N ARG A 132 -24.50 1.35 -9.68
CA ARG A 132 -24.98 2.70 -9.33
C ARG A 132 -24.39 3.83 -10.16
N GLU A 133 -24.67 3.82 -11.46
CA GLU A 133 -24.22 4.86 -12.40
C GLU A 133 -24.76 6.29 -12.10
N THR A 134 -25.74 6.45 -11.20
CA THR A 134 -26.32 7.77 -10.85
C THR A 134 -26.57 7.92 -9.35
N LEU A 135 -25.55 8.39 -8.62
CA LEU A 135 -25.61 8.73 -7.18
C LEU A 135 -25.88 10.23 -6.91
N LEU A 136 -26.35 10.96 -7.94
CA LEU A 136 -26.41 12.42 -7.96
C LEU A 136 -27.36 13.01 -6.91
N PHE A 137 -28.44 12.30 -6.57
CA PHE A 137 -29.42 12.77 -5.60
C PHE A 137 -28.93 12.56 -4.17
N GLU A 138 -28.21 11.46 -3.91
CA GLU A 138 -27.64 11.15 -2.61
C GLU A 138 -26.47 12.09 -2.29
N THR A 139 -25.60 12.39 -3.26
CA THR A 139 -24.53 13.40 -3.10
C THR A 139 -25.11 14.78 -2.81
N ALA A 140 -26.17 15.20 -3.52
CA ALA A 140 -26.85 16.46 -3.23
C ALA A 140 -27.52 16.49 -1.84
N ALA A 141 -28.01 15.35 -1.34
CA ALA A 141 -28.59 15.26 0.00
C ALA A 141 -27.53 15.40 1.10
N ALA A 142 -26.41 14.69 0.99
CA ALA A 142 -25.29 14.78 1.92
C ALA A 142 -24.67 16.18 1.96
N ALA A 143 -24.51 16.81 0.80
CA ALA A 143 -23.97 18.17 0.69
C ALA A 143 -24.80 19.21 1.48
N ARG A 144 -26.13 19.03 1.57
CA ARG A 144 -27.01 19.92 2.38
C ARG A 144 -26.78 19.80 3.88
N GLU A 145 -26.23 18.69 4.34
CA GLU A 145 -25.88 18.44 5.74
C GLU A 145 -24.37 18.69 6.02
N GLY A 146 -23.64 19.22 5.03
CA GLY A 146 -22.21 19.48 5.13
C GLY A 146 -21.34 18.22 5.05
N VAL A 147 -21.91 17.09 4.61
CA VAL A 147 -21.16 15.83 4.41
C VAL A 147 -20.77 15.70 2.94
N ASN A 148 -19.50 15.38 2.71
CA ASN A 148 -18.96 15.10 1.39
C ASN A 148 -18.99 13.57 1.14
N LEU A 149 -19.93 13.09 0.34
CA LEU A 149 -20.03 11.67 0.00
C LEU A 149 -18.93 11.23 -0.97
N GLU A 150 -18.44 12.16 -1.79
CA GLU A 150 -17.33 11.92 -2.70
C GLU A 150 -16.06 11.55 -1.93
N GLU A 151 -15.79 12.18 -0.79
CA GLU A 151 -14.67 11.80 0.09
C GLU A 151 -14.81 10.35 0.60
N ALA A 152 -16.03 9.92 0.96
CA ALA A 152 -16.28 8.55 1.38
C ALA A 152 -16.05 7.55 0.21
N PHE A 153 -16.47 7.90 -1.01
CA PHE A 153 -16.21 7.08 -2.19
C PHE A 153 -14.72 7.00 -2.51
N GLU A 154 -13.99 8.11 -2.43
CA GLU A 154 -12.54 8.16 -2.63
C GLU A 154 -11.82 7.25 -1.62
N VAL A 155 -12.19 7.31 -0.34
CA VAL A 155 -11.64 6.42 0.69
C VAL A 155 -11.84 4.95 0.33
N ILE A 156 -13.05 4.56 -0.08
CA ILE A 156 -13.34 3.16 -0.42
C ILE A 156 -12.58 2.74 -1.68
N ARG A 157 -12.57 3.57 -2.73
CA ARG A 157 -11.86 3.27 -3.99
C ARG A 157 -10.35 3.20 -3.78
N TRP A 158 -9.80 4.06 -2.93
CA TRP A 158 -8.39 4.01 -2.56
C TRP A 158 -8.03 2.70 -1.88
N TYR A 159 -8.84 2.26 -0.91
CA TYR A 159 -8.53 1.07 -0.11
C TYR A 159 -9.00 -0.26 -0.72
N GLN A 160 -9.83 -0.23 -1.77
CA GLN A 160 -10.43 -1.40 -2.43
C GLN A 160 -9.41 -2.52 -2.73
N TYR A 161 -8.32 -2.17 -3.42
CA TYR A 161 -7.25 -3.13 -3.76
C TYR A 161 -6.09 -3.09 -2.76
N PHE A 162 -5.89 -1.95 -2.08
CA PHE A 162 -4.84 -1.78 -1.08
C PHE A 162 -4.94 -2.81 0.05
N ILE A 163 -6.15 -3.01 0.58
CA ILE A 163 -6.39 -3.98 1.67
C ILE A 163 -5.93 -5.38 1.26
N CYS A 164 -6.32 -5.83 0.06
CA CYS A 164 -5.91 -7.13 -0.47
C CYS A 164 -4.39 -7.24 -0.56
N ALA A 165 -3.73 -6.25 -1.16
CA ALA A 165 -2.27 -6.24 -1.30
C ALA A 165 -1.54 -6.31 0.06
N LYS A 166 -2.02 -5.57 1.07
CA LYS A 166 -1.39 -5.54 2.39
C LYS A 166 -1.66 -6.80 3.22
N VAL A 167 -2.86 -7.37 3.14
CA VAL A 167 -3.16 -8.67 3.76
C VAL A 167 -2.31 -9.78 3.13
N MET A 168 -2.16 -9.80 1.81
CA MET A 168 -1.29 -10.77 1.12
C MET A 168 0.17 -10.62 1.54
N ARG A 169 0.69 -9.39 1.66
CA ARG A 169 2.05 -9.14 2.16
C ARG A 169 2.21 -9.60 3.60
N ALA A 170 1.24 -9.32 4.47
CA ALA A 170 1.29 -9.76 5.85
C ALA A 170 1.33 -11.29 5.96
N VAL A 171 0.49 -11.99 5.20
CA VAL A 171 0.47 -13.47 5.17
C VAL A 171 1.79 -14.02 4.63
N ARG A 172 2.32 -13.45 3.55
CA ARG A 172 3.63 -13.84 3.01
C ARG A 172 4.73 -13.67 4.03
N GLY A 173 4.84 -12.47 4.62
CA GLY A 173 5.88 -12.15 5.59
C GLY A 173 5.86 -13.12 6.76
N ARG A 174 4.68 -13.51 7.25
CA ARG A 174 4.56 -14.53 8.29
C ARG A 174 5.09 -15.90 7.88
N ILE A 175 4.75 -16.36 6.68
CA ILE A 175 5.23 -17.66 6.16
C ILE A 175 6.77 -17.64 6.10
N GLU A 176 7.35 -16.52 5.65
CA GLU A 176 8.81 -16.33 5.58
C GLU A 176 9.45 -16.27 6.98
N GLU A 177 8.87 -15.50 7.91
CA GLU A 177 9.35 -15.36 9.30
C GLU A 177 9.29 -16.70 10.08
N GLU A 178 8.23 -17.50 9.89
CA GLU A 178 8.09 -18.83 10.51
C GLU A 178 9.17 -19.81 10.05
N GLU A 179 9.62 -19.70 8.79
CA GLU A 179 10.72 -20.51 8.24
C GLU A 179 12.09 -20.06 8.74
N GLU A 180 12.32 -18.74 8.84
CA GLU A 180 13.63 -18.16 9.16
C GLU A 180 13.94 -18.10 10.67
N ARG A 181 12.93 -18.20 11.54
CA ARG A 181 13.05 -18.18 13.03
C ARG A 181 13.92 -17.03 13.56
N CYS A 182 13.84 -15.85 12.95
CA CYS A 182 14.63 -14.69 13.34
C CYS A 182 13.76 -13.68 14.10
N ASP A 183 13.83 -13.70 15.43
CA ASP A 183 13.04 -12.85 16.33
C ASP A 183 13.68 -11.47 16.62
N GLU A 184 14.77 -11.10 15.92
CA GLU A 184 15.58 -9.92 16.27
C GLU A 184 14.94 -8.57 15.85
N PHE A 185 13.93 -8.59 14.98
CA PHE A 185 13.25 -7.39 14.48
C PHE A 185 11.72 -7.48 14.65
N ALA A 186 11.07 -6.32 14.73
CA ALA A 186 9.62 -6.26 14.65
C ALA A 186 9.15 -6.87 13.31
N SER A 187 8.22 -7.82 13.38
CA SER A 187 7.70 -8.55 12.23
C SER A 187 7.21 -7.61 11.12
N ASP A 188 7.74 -7.75 9.89
CA ASP A 188 7.24 -7.02 8.72
C ASP A 188 5.78 -7.40 8.45
N SER A 189 5.44 -8.65 8.80
CA SER A 189 4.08 -9.18 8.74
C SER A 189 3.11 -8.35 9.60
N ASP A 190 3.50 -7.99 10.83
CA ASP A 190 2.70 -7.16 11.74
C ASP A 190 2.56 -5.72 11.23
N GLY A 191 3.63 -5.13 10.69
CA GLY A 191 3.56 -3.78 10.11
C GLY A 191 2.64 -3.72 8.89
N SER A 192 2.69 -4.75 8.04
CA SER A 192 1.80 -4.91 6.89
C SER A 192 0.34 -5.13 7.31
N ALA A 193 0.11 -5.95 8.34
CA ALA A 193 -1.21 -6.16 8.92
C ALA A 193 -1.75 -4.87 9.56
N LYS A 194 -0.92 -4.08 10.26
CA LYS A 194 -1.34 -2.82 10.88
C LYS A 194 -1.94 -1.86 9.87
N ILE A 195 -1.23 -1.62 8.76
CA ILE A 195 -1.72 -0.68 7.75
C ILE A 195 -2.96 -1.23 7.02
N ALA A 196 -3.08 -2.55 6.85
CA ALA A 196 -4.30 -3.18 6.35
C ALA A 196 -5.49 -2.93 7.30
N LEU A 197 -5.29 -3.11 8.61
CA LEU A 197 -6.33 -2.88 9.62
C LEU A 197 -6.78 -1.41 9.67
N ILE A 198 -5.85 -0.46 9.58
CA ILE A 198 -6.17 0.98 9.49
C ILE A 198 -7.00 1.28 8.23
N ALA A 199 -6.64 0.68 7.09
CA ALA A 199 -7.40 0.82 5.85
C ALA A 199 -8.82 0.23 5.96
N MET A 200 -8.98 -0.89 6.66
CA MET A 200 -10.28 -1.50 6.95
C MET A 200 -11.11 -0.59 7.87
N ASP A 201 -10.54 -0.05 8.95
CA ASP A 201 -11.24 0.88 9.86
C ASP A 201 -11.78 2.11 9.09
N ARG A 202 -10.93 2.71 8.25
CA ARG A 202 -11.29 3.86 7.41
C ARG A 202 -12.38 3.50 6.40
N SER A 203 -12.26 2.35 5.76
CA SER A 203 -13.26 1.86 4.80
C SER A 203 -14.60 1.57 5.48
N ILE A 204 -14.62 0.96 6.67
CA ILE A 204 -15.86 0.72 7.45
C ILE A 204 -16.52 2.06 7.80
N ALA A 205 -15.76 3.05 8.25
CA ALA A 205 -16.28 4.39 8.54
C ALA A 205 -16.88 5.04 7.29
N ALA A 206 -16.20 4.97 6.14
CA ALA A 206 -16.70 5.50 4.87
C ALA A 206 -18.00 4.79 4.42
N TRP A 207 -18.07 3.46 4.53
CA TRP A 207 -19.30 2.72 4.26
C TRP A 207 -20.44 3.10 5.20
N ALA A 208 -20.15 3.38 6.48
CA ALA A 208 -21.15 3.84 7.44
C ALA A 208 -21.72 5.22 7.06
N VAL A 209 -20.88 6.13 6.56
CA VAL A 209 -21.32 7.42 5.99
C VAL A 209 -22.24 7.18 4.80
N ILE A 210 -21.84 6.34 3.85
CA ILE A 210 -22.66 6.01 2.67
C ILE A 210 -24.01 5.43 3.07
N ARG A 211 -24.03 4.49 4.02
CA ARG A 211 -25.27 3.87 4.51
C ARG A 211 -26.27 4.89 5.04
N HIS A 212 -25.79 5.97 5.66
CA HIS A 212 -26.65 7.00 6.23
C HIS A 212 -27.46 7.74 5.15
N TYR A 213 -26.83 8.02 4.01
CA TYR A 213 -27.42 8.83 2.94
C TYR A 213 -28.04 7.99 1.80
N ILE A 214 -27.56 6.77 1.58
CA ILE A 214 -28.07 5.87 0.53
C ILE A 214 -29.04 4.86 1.14
N THR A 215 -30.33 5.21 1.13
CA THR A 215 -31.40 4.39 1.71
C THR A 215 -31.84 3.26 0.79
N ASP A 216 -31.88 3.49 -0.54
CA ASP A 216 -32.20 2.45 -1.52
C ASP A 216 -30.97 1.54 -1.69
N GLY A 217 -31.06 0.27 -1.29
CA GLY A 217 -29.94 -0.68 -1.25
C GLY A 217 -29.04 -0.60 0.00
N ALA A 218 -29.52 0.00 1.10
CA ALA A 218 -28.87 -0.02 2.42
C ALA A 218 -28.51 -1.44 2.91
N LYS A 219 -29.28 -2.45 2.48
CA LYS A 219 -28.99 -3.87 2.78
C LYS A 219 -27.63 -4.31 2.22
N GLY A 220 -27.31 -3.95 0.98
CA GLY A 220 -26.02 -4.27 0.36
C GLY A 220 -24.83 -3.60 1.07
N VAL A 221 -25.00 -2.36 1.53
CA VAL A 221 -23.95 -1.65 2.29
C VAL A 221 -23.71 -2.30 3.65
N ILE A 222 -24.78 -2.71 4.36
CA ILE A 222 -24.66 -3.42 5.64
C ILE A 222 -23.91 -4.75 5.45
N ASP A 223 -24.22 -5.49 4.40
CA ASP A 223 -23.55 -6.76 4.11
C ASP A 223 -22.05 -6.55 3.83
N VAL A 224 -21.68 -5.48 3.11
CA VAL A 224 -20.27 -5.11 2.88
C VAL A 224 -19.57 -4.73 4.19
N ILE A 225 -20.20 -3.91 5.04
CA ILE A 225 -19.65 -3.53 6.35
C ILE A 225 -19.42 -4.77 7.22
N ALA A 226 -20.43 -5.64 7.33
CA ALA A 226 -20.34 -6.86 8.13
C ALA A 226 -19.25 -7.80 7.62
N PHE A 227 -19.13 -7.94 6.29
CA PHE A 227 -18.06 -8.73 5.67
C PHE A 227 -16.67 -8.16 5.99
N LEU A 228 -16.48 -6.85 5.80
CA LEU A 228 -15.20 -6.18 6.03
C LEU A 228 -14.81 -6.19 7.51
N ASP A 229 -15.77 -6.00 8.42
CA ASP A 229 -15.51 -6.09 9.86
C ASP A 229 -15.15 -7.52 10.28
N GLY A 230 -15.79 -8.54 9.71
CA GLY A 230 -15.40 -9.94 9.91
C GLY A 230 -13.96 -10.22 9.45
N LEU A 231 -13.57 -9.69 8.29
CA LEU A 231 -12.18 -9.76 7.81
C LEU A 231 -11.21 -9.03 8.74
N ARG A 232 -11.57 -7.81 9.20
CA ARG A 232 -10.77 -7.01 10.14
C ARG A 232 -10.50 -7.77 11.42
N GLN A 233 -11.54 -8.34 12.05
CA GLN A 233 -11.41 -9.14 13.26
C GLN A 233 -10.54 -10.40 13.02
N ALA A 234 -10.68 -11.05 11.87
CA ALA A 234 -9.88 -12.21 11.51
C ALA A 234 -8.39 -11.87 11.33
N VAL A 235 -8.07 -10.75 10.69
CA VAL A 235 -6.69 -10.24 10.56
C VAL A 235 -6.14 -9.86 11.92
N GLU A 236 -6.89 -9.15 12.76
CA GLU A 236 -6.47 -8.76 14.10
C GLU A 236 -6.19 -9.97 15.01
N LYS A 237 -7.01 -11.02 14.89
CA LYS A 237 -6.77 -12.29 15.58
C LYS A 237 -5.53 -13.02 15.06
N ALA A 238 -5.31 -13.00 13.74
CA ALA A 238 -4.16 -13.67 13.15
C ALA A 238 -2.86 -12.92 13.50
N PHE A 239 -2.85 -11.59 13.46
CA PHE A 239 -1.70 -10.72 13.71
C PHE A 239 -1.91 -9.93 15.01
N SER A 240 -1.83 -10.62 16.15
CA SER A 240 -2.18 -10.05 17.46
C SER A 240 -1.33 -8.83 17.86
N SER A 241 -0.10 -8.74 17.35
CA SER A 241 0.83 -7.66 17.61
C SER A 241 0.76 -6.53 16.57
N ALA A 242 -0.06 -6.68 15.52
CA ALA A 242 -0.18 -5.69 14.45
C ALA A 242 -0.60 -4.32 14.98
N ARG A 243 -1.61 -4.22 15.85
CA ARG A 243 -2.09 -2.92 16.35
C ARG A 243 -1.01 -2.15 17.13
N SER A 244 -0.14 -2.86 17.84
CA SER A 244 0.98 -2.28 18.59
C SER A 244 2.21 -1.94 17.75
N PHE A 245 2.30 -2.41 16.50
CA PHE A 245 3.44 -2.12 15.62
C PHE A 245 3.62 -0.60 15.43
N ILE A 246 4.84 -0.08 15.57
CA ILE A 246 5.10 1.37 15.43
C ILE A 246 5.49 1.69 14.00
N ARG A 247 4.60 2.35 13.24
CA ARG A 247 4.90 2.78 11.87
C ARG A 247 5.87 3.99 11.90
N PRO A 248 7.04 3.90 11.25
CA PRO A 248 8.01 4.99 11.21
C PRO A 248 7.38 6.28 10.71
N GLY A 249 7.46 7.35 11.51
CA GLY A 249 6.94 8.67 11.14
C GLY A 249 5.44 8.89 11.31
N PHE A 250 4.64 7.85 11.58
CA PHE A 250 3.19 7.98 11.73
C PHE A 250 2.71 7.73 13.16
N ASP A 251 3.27 6.74 13.84
CA ASP A 251 2.85 6.37 15.18
C ASP A 251 3.86 6.88 16.22
N LYS A 252 3.37 7.31 17.39
CA LYS A 252 4.22 7.76 18.50
C LYS A 252 4.66 6.57 19.35
N ILE A 253 5.86 6.66 19.90
CA ILE A 253 6.32 5.80 20.99
C ILE A 253 6.02 6.57 22.28
N ASP A 254 5.10 6.07 23.10
CA ASP A 254 4.92 6.62 24.44
C ASP A 254 6.12 6.19 25.29
N LEU A 255 7.04 7.11 25.55
CA LEU A 255 8.26 6.87 26.34
C LEU A 255 7.99 6.81 27.85
N ASN A 256 6.73 6.71 28.27
CA ASN A 256 6.33 6.61 29.67
C ASN A 256 5.82 5.19 29.96
N GLY A 257 6.75 4.27 30.17
CA GLY A 257 6.54 2.96 30.77
C GLY A 257 7.57 2.74 31.87
#